data_AF-W7KW26-F1
#
_entry.id   AF-W7KW26-F1
#
_cell.length_a   1.000
_cell.length_b   1.000
_cell.length_c   1.000
_cell.angle_alpha   90.00
_cell.angle_beta   90.00
_cell.angle_gamma   90.00
#
_symmetry.space_group_name_H-M   'P 1'
#
loop_
_entity.id
_entity.type
_entity.pdbx_description
1 polymer ?
#
loop_
_entity_poly.entity_id
_entity_poly.type
_entity_poly.pdbx_seq_one_letter_code
_entity_poly.pdbx_strand_id
1 'polypeptide(L)'
;MGVSFQQALEEPSDDEVNGRDDTQDVSLTVKRHFAKTFFETLINSDINSMLGISKISILRGERDRNSDEDNKFIIDDIKYNGKLTAKGNSFSRHSRLVYELVNLYGGVIDKFESYALSFEEGYLAGNPFTITFSKKIDPEKLVDLMFNGNEPFRLWGIEDETGNKQYRVYAVDIHNGNMGNKLTFEITSDYIRVSLPKYSCGNTLLRLFANLNHYVDAMARLEVIDYELKVDLSRTRLG
;
A
#
# COMPACT_ATOMS: atom_id res chain seq x y z
N MET A 1 -21.25 -1.51 -5.91
CA MET A 1 -21.01 -2.18 -4.62
C MET A 1 -19.65 -1.71 -4.16
N GLY A 2 -19.63 -0.61 -3.40
CA GLY A 2 -18.42 -0.02 -2.86
C GLY A 2 -18.70 0.27 -1.40
N VAL A 3 -18.75 -0.78 -0.59
CA VAL A 3 -18.64 -0.61 0.86
C VAL A 3 -17.26 0.03 1.04
N SER A 4 -17.19 1.20 1.70
CA SER A 4 -15.89 1.74 2.09
C SER A 4 -15.27 0.69 3.00
N PHE A 5 -14.23 0.00 2.53
CA PHE A 5 -13.61 -1.10 3.26
C PHE A 5 -13.19 -0.67 4.68
N GLN A 6 -12.99 0.63 4.90
CA GLN A 6 -12.72 1.23 6.20
C GLN A 6 -13.84 1.04 7.22
N GLN A 7 -15.11 1.08 6.81
CA GLN A 7 -16.28 0.91 7.69
C GLN A 7 -16.57 -0.58 7.96
N ALA A 8 -16.36 -1.44 6.95
CA ALA A 8 -16.53 -2.89 7.13
C ALA A 8 -15.61 -3.45 8.22
N LEU A 9 -14.45 -2.82 8.42
CA LEU A 9 -13.38 -3.24 9.34
C LEU A 9 -13.50 -2.66 10.77
N GLU A 10 -14.50 -1.82 11.04
CA GLU A 10 -14.77 -1.31 12.39
C GLU A 10 -15.55 -2.36 13.21
N GLU A 11 -15.32 -2.41 14.53
CA GLU A 11 -16.11 -3.27 15.42
C GLU A 11 -17.57 -2.79 15.39
N PRO A 12 -18.56 -3.68 15.23
CA PRO A 12 -19.95 -3.27 15.17
C PRO A 12 -20.32 -2.58 16.49
N SER A 13 -20.76 -1.33 16.42
CA SER A 13 -21.48 -0.71 17.53
C SER A 13 -22.89 -1.31 17.60
N ASP A 14 -23.44 -1.48 18.81
CA ASP A 14 -24.73 -2.15 19.08
C ASP A 14 -25.96 -1.54 18.35
N ASP A 15 -25.79 -0.43 17.61
CA ASP A 15 -26.85 0.32 16.95
C ASP A 15 -27.02 0.05 15.43
N GLU A 16 -26.20 -0.80 14.79
CA GLU A 16 -26.21 -0.96 13.32
C GLU A 16 -26.98 -2.19 12.78
N VAL A 17 -28.23 -2.40 13.19
CA VAL A 17 -29.05 -3.53 12.65
C VAL A 17 -29.89 -3.16 11.41
N ASN A 18 -30.04 -1.89 11.01
CA ASN A 18 -30.92 -1.55 9.87
C ASN A 18 -30.56 -0.27 9.08
N GLY A 19 -29.28 -0.07 8.75
CA GLY A 19 -28.87 1.02 7.85
C GLY A 19 -28.61 0.51 6.43
N ARG A 20 -29.31 1.04 5.42
CA ARG A 20 -28.83 0.91 4.03
C ARG A 20 -27.51 1.68 3.92
N ASP A 21 -26.46 0.96 3.58
CA ASP A 21 -25.11 1.49 3.36
C ASP A 21 -25.09 2.46 2.16
N ASP A 22 -25.23 3.75 2.44
CA ASP A 22 -25.22 4.85 1.46
C ASP A 22 -23.84 5.50 1.46
N THR A 23 -22.82 4.75 1.04
CA THR A 23 -21.46 5.26 0.91
C THR A 23 -21.37 6.27 -0.23
N GLN A 24 -21.01 7.51 0.08
CA GLN A 24 -20.81 8.58 -0.90
C GLN A 24 -19.32 8.88 -1.09
N ASP A 25 -18.79 8.58 -2.28
CA ASP A 25 -17.44 8.98 -2.65
C ASP A 25 -17.37 10.50 -2.85
N VAL A 26 -16.57 11.18 -2.01
CA VAL A 26 -16.34 12.63 -2.13
C VAL A 26 -15.08 12.88 -2.97
N SER A 27 -15.26 13.46 -4.16
CA SER A 27 -14.16 13.93 -5.00
C SER A 27 -13.95 15.43 -4.82
N LEU A 28 -12.77 15.83 -4.33
CA LEU A 28 -12.47 17.22 -4.03
C LEU A 28 -11.22 17.67 -4.78
N THR A 29 -11.32 18.81 -5.48
CA THR A 29 -10.20 19.40 -6.24
C THR A 29 -9.80 20.73 -5.61
N VAL A 30 -8.60 20.78 -5.03
CA VAL A 30 -8.06 22.01 -4.41
C VAL A 30 -7.11 22.73 -5.34
N LYS A 31 -7.30 24.04 -5.50
CA LYS A 31 -6.42 24.89 -6.29
C LYS A 31 -5.24 25.40 -5.46
N ARG A 32 -4.08 25.45 -6.12
CA ARG A 32 -2.74 25.88 -5.68
C ARG A 32 -2.63 26.74 -4.40
N HIS A 33 -3.40 27.82 -4.27
CA HIS A 33 -3.28 28.76 -3.15
C HIS A 33 -3.81 28.23 -1.82
N PHE A 34 -4.78 27.31 -1.86
CA PHE A 34 -5.38 26.71 -0.66
C PHE A 34 -4.92 25.27 -0.44
N ALA A 35 -4.20 24.67 -1.39
CA ALA A 35 -3.80 23.27 -1.34
C ALA A 35 -2.98 22.95 -0.10
N LYS A 36 -2.01 23.81 0.27
CA LYS A 36 -1.17 23.60 1.45
C LYS A 36 -1.98 23.62 2.74
N THR A 37 -2.72 24.71 2.97
CA THR A 37 -3.52 24.90 4.19
C THR A 37 -4.62 23.84 4.32
N PHE A 38 -5.26 23.49 3.20
CA PHE A 38 -6.26 22.42 3.19
C PHE A 38 -5.64 21.06 3.52
N PHE A 39 -4.49 20.73 2.93
CA PHE A 39 -3.79 19.49 3.22
C PHE A 39 -3.33 19.40 4.69
N GLU A 40 -2.79 20.50 5.24
CA GLU A 40 -2.43 20.59 6.66
C GLU A 40 -3.65 20.42 7.57
N THR A 41 -4.79 21.04 7.22
CA THR A 41 -6.04 20.90 7.99
C THR A 41 -6.57 19.46 7.95
N LEU A 42 -6.53 18.84 6.77
CA LEU A 42 -6.97 17.45 6.61
C LEU A 42 -6.09 16.48 7.39
N ILE A 43 -4.76 16.61 7.30
CA ILE A 43 -3.83 15.73 8.04
C ILE A 43 -4.04 15.83 9.54
N ASN A 44 -4.35 17.02 10.05
CA ASN A 44 -4.56 17.25 11.48
C ASN A 44 -5.99 16.99 11.96
N SER A 45 -6.88 16.54 11.07
CA SER A 45 -8.28 16.24 11.41
C SER A 45 -8.49 14.76 11.73
N ASP A 46 -9.58 14.44 12.40
CA ASP A 46 -9.92 13.07 12.79
C ASP A 46 -10.26 12.16 11.59
N ILE A 47 -10.49 12.73 10.40
CA ILE A 47 -10.78 11.98 9.16
C ILE A 47 -9.51 11.64 8.36
N ASN A 48 -8.32 11.98 8.85
CA ASN A 48 -7.05 11.76 8.14
C ASN A 48 -6.80 10.29 7.75
N SER A 49 -7.18 9.34 8.62
CA SER A 49 -7.07 7.90 8.41
C SER A 49 -8.04 7.38 7.34
N MET A 50 -9.11 8.14 7.05
CA MET A 50 -10.13 7.79 6.08
C MET A 50 -9.79 8.28 4.66
N LEU A 51 -8.84 9.21 4.52
CA LEU A 51 -8.55 9.91 3.27
C LEU A 51 -7.39 9.27 2.49
N GLY A 52 -7.70 8.24 1.71
CA GLY A 52 -6.76 7.65 0.75
C GLY A 52 -6.47 8.60 -0.41
N ILE A 53 -5.19 8.88 -0.69
CA ILE A 53 -4.81 9.66 -1.89
C ILE A 53 -5.04 8.81 -3.14
N SER A 54 -6.06 9.16 -3.94
CA SER A 54 -6.39 8.42 -5.17
C SER A 54 -5.59 8.89 -6.39
N LYS A 55 -5.28 10.20 -6.46
CA LYS A 55 -4.63 10.82 -7.61
C LYS A 55 -3.91 12.11 -7.24
N ILE A 56 -2.72 12.29 -7.79
CA ILE A 56 -1.95 13.54 -7.74
C ILE A 56 -1.86 14.09 -9.16
N SER A 57 -2.21 15.37 -9.33
CA SER A 57 -2.12 16.09 -10.60
C SER A 57 -1.02 17.14 -10.54
N ILE A 58 -0.02 17.04 -11.41
CA ILE A 58 1.15 17.93 -11.45
C ILE A 58 1.10 18.75 -12.73
N LEU A 59 0.85 20.07 -12.61
CA LEU A 59 0.95 21.01 -13.72
C LEU A 59 2.39 21.52 -13.84
N ARG A 60 3.00 21.35 -15.01
CA ARG A 60 4.33 21.83 -15.37
C ARG A 60 4.25 22.61 -16.68
N GLY A 61 4.80 23.83 -16.69
CA GLY A 61 4.87 24.62 -17.91
C GLY A 61 5.82 25.80 -17.74
N GLU A 62 6.38 26.26 -18.84
CA GLU A 62 7.09 27.53 -18.91
C GLU A 62 6.09 28.59 -19.37
N ARG A 63 5.98 29.67 -18.61
CA ARG A 63 5.38 30.90 -19.13
C ARG A 63 6.53 31.68 -19.73
N ASP A 64 6.72 31.57 -21.03
CA ASP A 64 7.62 32.49 -21.71
C ASP A 64 6.94 33.87 -21.71
N ARG A 65 7.56 34.87 -21.08
CA ARG A 65 6.94 36.19 -20.91
C ARG A 65 7.03 37.05 -22.17
N ASN A 66 7.75 36.59 -23.20
CA ASN A 66 8.19 37.40 -24.33
C ASN A 66 7.84 36.87 -25.73
N SER A 67 7.05 35.79 -25.87
CA SER A 67 6.61 35.35 -27.19
C SER A 67 5.16 34.87 -27.18
N ASP A 68 4.40 35.26 -28.19
CA ASP A 68 3.09 34.69 -28.55
C ASP A 68 3.21 33.25 -29.11
N GLU A 69 4.33 32.56 -28.85
CA GLU A 69 4.58 31.19 -29.28
C GLU A 69 4.18 30.19 -28.21
N ASP A 70 3.36 29.22 -28.63
CA ASP A 70 2.93 27.99 -27.94
C ASP A 70 3.54 27.76 -26.55
N ASN A 71 2.88 28.29 -25.52
CA ASN A 71 3.17 27.94 -24.13
C ASN A 71 3.15 26.41 -23.98
N LYS A 72 4.34 25.82 -23.76
CA LYS A 72 4.48 24.38 -23.53
C LYS A 72 4.05 24.06 -22.11
N PHE A 73 2.94 23.35 -21.98
CA PHE A 73 2.43 22.89 -20.70
C PHE A 73 2.06 21.42 -20.73
N ILE A 74 2.11 20.81 -19.55
CA ILE A 74 1.62 19.46 -19.33
C ILE A 74 1.06 19.32 -17.93
N ILE A 75 -0.03 18.57 -17.82
CA ILE A 75 -0.64 18.15 -16.57
C ILE A 75 -0.51 16.63 -16.52
N ASP A 76 0.30 16.13 -15.60
CA ASP A 76 0.47 14.71 -15.35
C ASP A 76 -0.40 14.29 -14.17
N ASP A 77 -1.28 13.33 -14.42
CA ASP A 77 -2.13 12.69 -13.43
C ASP A 77 -1.51 11.33 -13.07
N ILE A 78 -1.09 11.17 -11.82
CA ILE A 78 -0.53 9.93 -11.25
C ILE A 78 -1.58 9.35 -10.31
N LYS A 79 -2.08 8.15 -10.61
CA LYS A 79 -3.06 7.43 -9.78
C LYS A 79 -2.38 6.48 -8.79
N TYR A 80 -3.06 6.17 -7.68
CA TYR A 80 -2.56 5.26 -6.64
C TYR A 80 -2.17 3.86 -7.18
N ASN A 81 -2.85 3.39 -8.22
CA ASN A 81 -2.60 2.09 -8.85
C ASN A 81 -1.47 2.11 -9.91
N GLY A 82 -0.66 3.18 -9.95
CA GLY A 82 0.44 3.32 -10.89
C GLY A 82 0.02 3.73 -12.31
N LYS A 83 -1.26 4.02 -12.57
CA LYS A 83 -1.69 4.56 -13.88
C LYS A 83 -1.25 6.02 -14.01
N LEU A 84 -0.52 6.33 -15.07
CA LEU A 84 -0.18 7.70 -15.46
C LEU A 84 -0.98 8.13 -16.68
N THR A 85 -1.49 9.36 -16.65
CA THR A 85 -2.14 10.00 -17.79
C THR A 85 -1.66 11.44 -17.92
N ALA A 86 -1.56 11.97 -19.13
CA ALA A 86 -1.12 13.34 -19.35
C ALA A 86 -2.09 14.12 -20.23
N LYS A 87 -2.17 15.43 -19.98
CA LYS A 87 -2.90 16.40 -20.81
C LYS A 87 -2.00 17.60 -21.08
N GLY A 88 -1.79 17.94 -22.35
CA GLY A 88 -0.96 19.08 -22.74
C GLY A 88 -0.26 18.86 -24.08
N ASN A 89 0.67 19.75 -24.41
CA ASN A 89 1.39 19.79 -25.69
C ASN A 89 2.90 19.45 -25.54
N SER A 90 3.32 18.90 -24.40
CA SER A 90 4.74 18.63 -24.12
C SER A 90 5.01 17.16 -23.77
N PHE A 91 4.94 16.28 -24.77
CA PHE A 91 5.19 14.83 -24.59
C PHE A 91 6.55 14.52 -23.94
N SER A 92 7.60 15.25 -24.30
CA SER A 92 8.94 15.04 -23.74
C SER A 92 8.98 15.23 -22.21
N ARG A 93 8.18 16.15 -21.66
CA ARG A 93 8.06 16.35 -20.21
C ARG A 93 7.34 15.19 -19.54
N HIS A 94 6.27 14.67 -20.14
CA HIS A 94 5.58 13.47 -19.64
C HIS A 94 6.52 12.27 -19.62
N SER A 95 7.17 11.99 -20.75
CA SER A 95 8.11 10.87 -20.87
C SER A 95 9.22 10.95 -19.82
N ARG A 96 9.81 12.13 -19.60
CA ARG A 96 10.81 12.33 -18.54
C ARG A 96 10.27 11.99 -17.15
N LEU A 97 9.05 12.44 -16.81
CA LEU A 97 8.44 12.11 -15.52
C LEU A 97 8.21 10.60 -15.37
N VAL A 98 7.73 9.93 -16.42
CA VAL A 98 7.55 8.48 -16.43
C VAL A 98 8.88 7.78 -16.15
N TYR A 99 9.96 8.17 -16.83
CA TYR A 99 11.29 7.60 -16.60
C TYR A 99 11.79 7.83 -15.16
N GLU A 100 11.64 9.05 -14.63
CA GLU A 100 12.03 9.38 -13.26
C GLU A 100 11.27 8.53 -12.23
N LEU A 101 9.97 8.33 -12.43
CA LEU A 101 9.13 7.52 -11.55
C LEU A 101 9.43 6.02 -11.65
N VAL A 102 9.65 5.49 -12.86
CA VAL A 102 10.05 4.09 -13.05
C VAL A 102 11.38 3.80 -12.36
N ASN A 103 12.36 4.70 -12.51
CA ASN A 103 13.67 4.53 -11.86
C ASN A 103 13.57 4.63 -10.33
N LEU A 104 12.79 5.59 -9.82
CA LEU A 104 12.54 5.71 -8.38
C LEU A 104 11.88 4.44 -7.84
N TYR A 105 10.86 3.94 -8.55
CA TYR A 105 10.12 2.73 -8.17
C TYR A 105 11.02 1.49 -8.18
N GLY A 106 11.84 1.32 -9.22
CA GLY A 106 12.83 0.25 -9.32
C GLY A 106 13.80 0.26 -8.15
N GLY A 107 14.36 1.42 -7.81
CA GLY A 107 15.28 1.54 -6.67
C GLY A 107 14.64 1.20 -5.32
N VAL A 108 13.33 1.45 -5.14
CA VAL A 108 12.60 1.03 -3.94
C VAL A 108 12.41 -0.49 -3.91
N ILE A 109 12.07 -1.10 -5.04
CA ILE A 109 11.95 -2.56 -5.16
C ILE A 109 13.29 -3.22 -4.84
N ASP A 110 14.39 -2.78 -5.46
CA ASP A 110 15.72 -3.34 -5.23
C ASP A 110 16.10 -3.28 -3.75
N LYS A 111 15.76 -2.16 -3.07
CA LYS A 111 15.97 -2.02 -1.64
C LYS A 111 15.12 -3.00 -0.83
N PHE A 112 13.86 -3.23 -1.20
CA PHE A 112 12.99 -4.16 -0.48
C PHE A 112 13.42 -5.61 -0.68
N GLU A 113 13.82 -5.98 -1.89
CA GLU A 113 14.32 -7.33 -2.18
C GLU A 113 15.63 -7.63 -1.45
N SER A 114 16.42 -6.61 -1.09
CA SER A 114 17.60 -6.79 -0.23
C SER A 114 17.30 -7.25 1.20
N TYR A 115 16.07 -7.03 1.69
CA TYR A 115 15.63 -7.48 3.02
C TYR A 115 14.95 -8.85 3.01
N ALA A 116 14.80 -9.47 1.83
CA ALA A 116 14.12 -10.75 1.71
C ALA A 116 14.75 -11.84 2.60
N LEU A 117 13.89 -12.66 3.19
CA LEU A 117 14.30 -13.75 4.07
C LEU A 117 14.97 -14.86 3.26
N SER A 118 16.18 -15.20 3.66
CA SER A 118 16.97 -16.29 3.09
C SER A 118 17.46 -17.22 4.18
N PHE A 119 17.63 -18.49 3.83
CA PHE A 119 18.33 -19.43 4.69
C PHE A 119 19.76 -19.59 4.16
N GLU A 120 20.73 -19.08 4.91
CA GLU A 120 22.14 -19.09 4.53
C GLU A 120 22.95 -19.78 5.63
N GLU A 121 23.66 -20.84 5.27
CA GLU A 121 24.59 -21.58 6.14
C GLU A 121 24.04 -22.00 7.52
N GLY A 122 22.74 -22.30 7.63
CA GLY A 122 22.13 -22.72 8.89
C GLY A 122 21.42 -21.60 9.67
N TYR A 123 21.49 -20.36 9.17
CA TYR A 123 20.87 -19.18 9.77
C TYR A 123 19.77 -18.61 8.87
N LEU A 124 18.69 -18.14 9.49
CA LEU A 124 17.69 -17.34 8.81
C LEU A 124 18.18 -15.89 8.74
N ALA A 125 18.53 -15.40 7.56
CA ALA A 125 18.90 -14.01 7.31
C ALA A 125 17.73 -13.24 6.67
N GLY A 126 17.73 -11.91 6.81
CA GLY A 126 16.70 -11.02 6.27
C GLY A 126 15.76 -10.48 7.35
N ASN A 127 14.90 -9.54 6.97
CA ASN A 127 14.07 -8.77 7.89
C ASN A 127 12.60 -8.80 7.45
N PRO A 128 11.65 -9.10 8.35
CA PRO A 128 10.24 -8.98 8.02
C PRO A 128 9.84 -7.51 7.92
N PHE A 129 8.89 -7.23 7.04
CA PHE A 129 8.31 -5.91 6.89
C PHE A 129 7.12 -5.78 7.84
N THR A 130 7.03 -4.67 8.57
CA THR A 130 5.90 -4.41 9.46
C THR A 130 5.12 -3.22 8.95
N ILE A 131 3.83 -3.41 8.72
CA ILE A 131 2.88 -2.36 8.42
C ILE A 131 2.07 -2.11 9.68
N THR A 132 2.29 -0.97 10.32
CA THR A 132 1.60 -0.58 11.55
C THR A 132 0.42 0.31 11.22
N PHE A 133 -0.74 -0.02 11.77
CA PHE A 133 -1.96 0.76 11.61
C PHE A 133 -1.99 1.95 12.58
N SER A 134 -2.61 3.03 12.12
CA SER A 134 -2.90 4.23 12.91
C SER A 134 -4.11 4.04 13.84
N LYS A 135 -4.98 3.08 13.51
CA LYS A 135 -6.16 2.67 14.29
C LYS A 135 -6.22 1.17 14.49
N LYS A 136 -6.96 0.72 15.50
CA LYS A 136 -7.25 -0.71 15.70
C LYS A 136 -8.15 -1.20 14.57
N ILE A 137 -7.82 -2.36 14.02
CA ILE A 137 -8.56 -3.01 12.93
C ILE A 137 -9.02 -4.38 13.40
N ASP A 138 -10.20 -4.82 12.97
CA ASP A 138 -10.64 -6.20 13.17
C ASP A 138 -9.81 -7.16 12.28
N PRO A 139 -8.92 -7.98 12.85
CA PRO A 139 -8.01 -8.79 12.06
C PRO A 139 -8.72 -9.93 11.31
N GLU A 140 -9.85 -10.43 11.81
CA GLU A 140 -10.63 -11.47 11.13
C GLU A 140 -11.18 -10.94 9.79
N LYS A 141 -11.89 -9.82 9.85
CA LYS A 141 -12.43 -9.16 8.67
C LYS A 141 -11.35 -8.70 7.70
N LEU A 142 -10.19 -8.30 8.22
CA LEU A 142 -9.04 -7.90 7.40
C LEU A 142 -8.47 -9.09 6.61
N VAL A 143 -8.38 -10.27 7.24
CA VAL A 143 -7.95 -11.50 6.59
C VAL A 143 -8.91 -11.85 5.44
N ASP A 144 -10.21 -11.86 5.71
CA ASP A 144 -11.25 -12.14 4.70
C ASP A 144 -11.18 -11.15 3.52
N LEU A 145 -10.95 -9.87 3.82
CA LEU A 145 -10.82 -8.84 2.82
C LEU A 145 -9.57 -9.01 1.95
N MET A 146 -8.43 -9.32 2.57
CA MET A 146 -7.13 -9.35 1.89
C MET A 146 -6.91 -10.63 1.08
N PHE A 147 -7.32 -11.79 1.59
CA PHE A 147 -6.90 -13.10 1.09
C PHE A 147 -7.96 -13.86 0.27
N ASN A 148 -9.05 -13.20 -0.11
CA ASN A 148 -10.12 -13.80 -0.94
C ASN A 148 -9.79 -13.91 -2.45
N GLY A 149 -8.60 -13.45 -2.89
CA GLY A 149 -8.17 -13.49 -4.28
C GLY A 149 -8.79 -12.40 -5.19
N ASN A 150 -9.66 -11.53 -4.69
CA ASN A 150 -10.30 -10.49 -5.49
C ASN A 150 -9.52 -9.17 -5.46
N GLU A 151 -9.97 -8.21 -6.27
CA GLU A 151 -9.53 -6.83 -6.14
C GLU A 151 -9.94 -6.24 -4.78
N PRO A 152 -9.12 -5.37 -4.19
CA PRO A 152 -7.91 -4.76 -4.76
C PRO A 152 -6.61 -5.53 -4.48
N PHE A 153 -6.59 -6.42 -3.49
CA PHE A 153 -5.37 -7.04 -2.97
C PHE A 153 -4.80 -8.13 -3.88
N ARG A 154 -5.68 -8.95 -4.47
CA ARG A 154 -5.28 -10.08 -5.32
C ARG A 154 -4.28 -11.00 -4.62
N LEU A 155 -4.51 -11.26 -3.34
CA LEU A 155 -3.82 -12.28 -2.56
C LEU A 155 -4.81 -13.41 -2.32
N TRP A 156 -4.36 -14.64 -2.51
CA TRP A 156 -5.12 -15.83 -2.09
C TRP A 156 -4.32 -16.55 -1.02
N GLY A 157 -4.92 -16.89 0.10
CA GLY A 157 -4.21 -17.53 1.20
C GLY A 157 -5.08 -18.45 2.03
N ILE A 158 -4.40 -19.21 2.88
CA ILE A 158 -5.02 -20.04 3.91
C ILE A 158 -4.58 -19.50 5.26
N GLU A 159 -5.57 -19.13 6.07
CA GLU A 159 -5.42 -18.60 7.41
C GLU A 159 -5.33 -19.71 8.47
N ASP A 160 -4.56 -19.42 9.50
CA ASP A 160 -4.41 -20.22 10.72
C ASP A 160 -4.53 -19.26 11.91
N GLU A 161 -5.57 -19.42 12.73
CA GLU A 161 -5.75 -18.60 13.92
C GLU A 161 -4.84 -19.11 15.04
N THR A 162 -3.84 -18.31 15.39
CA THR A 162 -2.84 -18.64 16.41
C THR A 162 -3.27 -18.25 17.84
N GLY A 163 -4.50 -17.73 17.98
CA GLY A 163 -5.12 -17.30 19.24
C GLY A 163 -5.10 -15.78 19.47
N ASN A 164 -5.93 -15.27 20.38
CA ASN A 164 -6.06 -13.84 20.71
C ASN A 164 -6.33 -12.93 19.49
N LYS A 165 -7.15 -13.37 18.54
CA LYS A 165 -7.39 -12.66 17.27
C LYS A 165 -6.09 -12.39 16.49
N GLN A 166 -5.13 -13.31 16.54
CA GLN A 166 -3.90 -13.25 15.75
C GLN A 166 -3.93 -14.31 14.66
N TYR A 167 -3.73 -13.89 13.42
CA TYR A 167 -3.83 -14.76 12.26
C TYR A 167 -2.47 -14.89 11.60
N ARG A 168 -2.09 -16.12 11.26
CA ARG A 168 -1.01 -16.40 10.34
C ARG A 168 -1.61 -16.81 9.01
N VAL A 169 -1.20 -16.18 7.91
CA VAL A 169 -1.72 -16.50 6.58
C VAL A 169 -0.58 -16.89 5.66
N TYR A 170 -0.68 -18.08 5.07
CA TYR A 170 0.19 -18.49 3.98
C TYR A 170 -0.50 -18.14 2.67
N ALA A 171 0.02 -17.13 1.98
CA ALA A 171 -0.64 -16.57 0.82
C ALA A 171 0.25 -16.58 -0.42
N VAL A 172 -0.42 -16.39 -1.54
CA VAL A 172 0.14 -16.33 -2.89
C VAL A 172 -0.36 -15.04 -3.53
N ASP A 173 0.56 -14.30 -4.14
CA ASP A 173 0.19 -13.18 -4.99
C ASP A 173 -0.26 -13.67 -6.36
N ILE A 174 -1.56 -13.55 -6.64
CA ILE A 174 -2.16 -13.99 -7.90
C ILE A 174 -2.13 -12.90 -8.99
N HIS A 175 -1.49 -11.75 -8.72
CA HIS A 175 -1.30 -10.73 -9.73
C HIS A 175 -0.38 -11.21 -10.87
N ASN A 176 -0.86 -11.00 -12.10
CA ASN A 176 -0.14 -11.32 -13.32
C ASN A 176 1.24 -10.66 -13.32
N GLY A 177 2.29 -11.46 -13.15
CA GLY A 177 3.68 -10.98 -13.09
C GLY A 177 4.48 -11.55 -11.91
N ASN A 178 3.82 -11.97 -10.83
CA ASN A 178 4.51 -12.44 -9.62
C ASN A 178 4.62 -13.97 -9.50
N MET A 179 4.30 -14.72 -10.57
CA MET A 179 4.45 -16.18 -10.70
C MET A 179 3.88 -17.01 -9.53
N GLY A 180 2.94 -16.46 -8.76
CA GLY A 180 2.39 -17.14 -7.59
C GLY A 180 3.40 -17.29 -6.43
N ASN A 181 4.31 -16.32 -6.27
CA ASN A 181 5.25 -16.29 -5.17
C ASN A 181 4.53 -16.34 -3.80
N LYS A 182 5.03 -17.20 -2.93
CA LYS A 182 4.50 -17.44 -1.60
C LYS A 182 4.96 -16.36 -0.64
N LEU A 183 4.07 -15.98 0.27
CA LEU A 183 4.27 -14.95 1.28
C LEU A 183 3.68 -15.46 2.58
N THR A 184 4.31 -15.12 3.69
CA THR A 184 3.74 -15.40 5.02
C THR A 184 3.39 -14.10 5.69
N PHE A 185 2.18 -14.05 6.23
CA PHE A 185 1.64 -12.90 6.93
C PHE A 185 1.39 -13.25 8.39
N GLU A 186 1.68 -12.32 9.29
CA GLU A 186 1.19 -12.33 10.68
C GLU A 186 0.35 -11.07 10.88
N ILE A 187 -0.90 -11.23 11.31
CA ILE A 187 -1.89 -10.17 11.33
C ILE A 187 -2.49 -10.06 12.71
N THR A 188 -2.54 -8.83 13.21
CA THR A 188 -3.12 -8.46 14.50
C THR A 188 -3.97 -7.20 14.33
N SER A 189 -4.61 -6.74 15.41
CA SER A 189 -5.35 -5.49 15.40
C SER A 189 -4.50 -4.24 15.16
N ASP A 190 -3.17 -4.34 15.32
CA ASP A 190 -2.25 -3.19 15.30
C ASP A 190 -1.31 -3.18 14.11
N TYR A 191 -1.03 -4.35 13.54
CA TYR A 191 -0.07 -4.47 12.46
C TYR A 191 -0.29 -5.71 11.60
N ILE A 192 0.25 -5.63 10.39
CA ILE A 192 0.56 -6.77 9.52
C ILE A 192 2.08 -6.90 9.44
N ARG A 193 2.60 -8.10 9.67
CA ARG A 193 3.98 -8.45 9.36
C ARG A 193 4.02 -9.32 8.11
N VAL A 194 4.89 -8.96 7.17
CA VAL A 194 5.06 -9.67 5.90
C VAL A 194 6.47 -10.22 5.81
N SER A 195 6.54 -11.53 5.66
CA SER A 195 7.78 -12.28 5.43
C SER A 195 7.90 -12.58 3.94
N LEU A 196 8.77 -11.83 3.27
CA LEU A 196 9.11 -11.99 1.85
C LEU A 196 10.23 -13.02 1.70
N PRO A 197 10.02 -14.20 1.07
CA PRO A 197 11.12 -15.11 0.81
C PRO A 197 12.04 -14.58 -0.29
N LYS A 198 13.30 -15.03 -0.30
CA LYS A 198 14.25 -14.76 -1.39
C LYS A 198 13.62 -15.11 -2.74
N TYR A 199 13.80 -14.24 -3.74
CA TYR A 199 13.20 -14.33 -5.09
C TYR A 199 11.69 -14.04 -5.18
N SER A 200 11.05 -13.59 -4.09
CA SER A 200 9.72 -12.97 -4.16
C SER A 200 9.83 -11.53 -4.68
N CYS A 201 8.73 -11.05 -5.28
CA CYS A 201 8.71 -9.76 -5.94
C CYS A 201 8.39 -8.65 -4.93
N GLY A 202 9.33 -7.71 -4.71
CA GLY A 202 9.11 -6.56 -3.81
C GLY A 202 7.91 -5.69 -4.20
N ASN A 203 7.48 -5.79 -5.48
CA ASN A 203 6.25 -5.19 -6.00
C ASN A 203 5.00 -5.62 -5.22
N THR A 204 4.92 -6.88 -4.73
CA THR A 204 3.76 -7.33 -3.96
C THR A 204 3.59 -6.49 -2.70
N LEU A 205 4.67 -6.24 -1.98
CA LEU A 205 4.63 -5.47 -0.74
C LEU A 205 4.23 -4.02 -0.99
N LEU A 206 4.78 -3.39 -2.04
CA LEU A 206 4.41 -2.01 -2.40
C LEU A 206 2.94 -1.91 -2.82
N ARG A 207 2.44 -2.88 -3.59
CA ARG A 207 1.04 -2.91 -4.01
C ARG A 207 0.10 -3.17 -2.84
N LEU A 208 0.49 -4.08 -1.93
CA LEU A 208 -0.21 -4.30 -0.66
C LEU A 208 -0.28 -3.01 0.14
N PHE A 209 0.86 -2.34 0.37
CA PHE A 209 0.91 -1.11 1.15
C PHE A 209 0.09 0.01 0.52
N ALA A 210 0.16 0.18 -0.80
CA ALA A 210 -0.66 1.16 -1.52
C ALA A 210 -2.17 0.87 -1.36
N ASN A 211 -2.57 -0.40 -1.45
CA ASN A 211 -3.97 -0.79 -1.26
C ASN A 211 -4.44 -0.63 0.19
N LEU A 212 -3.60 -0.95 1.18
CA LEU A 212 -3.92 -0.71 2.59
C LEU A 212 -4.12 0.78 2.85
N ASN A 213 -3.22 1.63 2.36
CA ASN A 213 -3.39 3.09 2.48
C ASN A 213 -4.63 3.60 1.75
N HIS A 214 -5.02 2.98 0.65
CA HIS A 214 -6.16 3.46 -0.12
C HIS A 214 -7.50 3.02 0.46
N TYR A 215 -7.59 1.78 0.95
CA TYR A 215 -8.86 1.14 1.29
C TYR A 215 -9.05 0.86 2.78
N VAL A 216 -7.97 0.79 3.58
CA VAL A 216 -8.04 0.32 4.96
C VAL A 216 -7.67 1.41 5.96
N ASP A 217 -6.47 1.97 5.82
CA ASP A 217 -5.94 2.99 6.73
C ASP A 217 -4.92 3.86 5.99
N ALA A 218 -5.32 5.09 5.65
CA ALA A 218 -4.49 6.02 4.88
C ALA A 218 -3.23 6.50 5.62
N MET A 219 -3.14 6.27 6.92
CA MET A 219 -2.00 6.65 7.75
C MET A 219 -1.14 5.46 8.18
N ALA A 220 -1.39 4.27 7.64
CA ALA A 220 -0.56 3.10 7.92
C ALA A 220 0.90 3.36 7.53
N ARG A 221 1.82 2.83 8.33
CA ARG A 221 3.26 3.04 8.15
C ARG A 221 3.96 1.73 7.85
N LEU A 222 4.81 1.73 6.83
CA LEU A 222 5.66 0.60 6.49
C LEU A 222 7.06 0.82 7.07
N GLU A 223 7.48 -0.13 7.89
CA GLU A 223 8.77 -0.14 8.56
C GLU A 223 9.49 -1.46 8.29
N VAL A 224 10.82 -1.38 8.18
CA VAL A 224 11.70 -2.56 8.20
C VAL A 224 12.42 -2.52 9.53
N ILE A 225 12.07 -3.46 10.41
CA ILE A 225 12.76 -3.59 11.69
C ILE A 225 13.97 -4.46 11.42
N ASP A 226 15.17 -3.89 11.56
CA ASP A 226 16.41 -4.63 11.47
C ASP A 226 16.58 -5.47 12.74
N TYR A 227 16.09 -6.69 12.69
CA TYR A 227 16.49 -7.70 13.64
C TYR A 227 17.75 -8.32 13.07
N GLU A 228 18.90 -8.19 13.74
CA GLU A 228 20.01 -9.12 13.53
C GLU A 228 19.57 -10.52 14.00
N LEU A 229 18.65 -11.15 13.28
CA LEU A 229 18.18 -12.50 13.51
C LEU A 229 19.30 -13.45 13.06
N LYS A 230 20.24 -13.73 13.95
CA LYS A 230 21.12 -14.90 13.83
C LYS A 230 20.53 -16.03 14.65
N VAL A 231 19.50 -16.68 14.12
CA VAL A 231 18.92 -17.88 14.75
C VAL A 231 19.68 -19.10 14.27
N ASP A 232 20.53 -19.66 15.14
CA ASP A 232 21.21 -20.95 14.91
C ASP A 232 20.20 -22.09 15.07
N LEU A 233 19.69 -22.59 13.94
CA LEU A 233 18.73 -23.70 13.93
C LEU A 233 19.39 -25.09 14.05
N SER A 234 20.73 -25.18 14.10
CA SER A 234 21.44 -26.47 14.27
C SER A 234 21.19 -27.12 15.64
N ARG A 235 20.65 -26.36 16.59
CA ARG A 235 20.28 -26.83 17.94
C ARG A 235 18.85 -27.37 18.05
N THR A 236 18.02 -27.24 17.02
CA THR A 236 16.64 -27.76 17.03
C THR A 236 16.62 -29.21 16.53
N ARG A 237 17.27 -30.10 17.27
CA ARG A 237 16.98 -31.53 17.14
C ARG A 237 15.63 -31.79 17.80
N LEU A 238 14.60 -31.97 16.96
CA LEU A 238 13.37 -32.65 17.35
C LEU A 238 13.77 -34.04 17.90
N GLY A 239 13.56 -34.23 19.20
CA GLY A 239 13.46 -35.55 19.83
C GLY A 239 12.03 -36.04 19.79
#